data_AF-A0A2G9S4S1-F1
#
_entry.id   AF-A0A2G9S4S1-F1
#
_cell.length_a   1.000
_cell.length_b   1.000
_cell.length_c   1.000
_cell.angle_alpha   90.00
_cell.angle_beta   90.00
_cell.angle_gamma   90.00
#
_symmetry.space_group_name_H-M   'P 1'
#
loop_
_entity.id
_entity.type
_entity.pdbx_description
1 polymer ?
#
loop_
_entity_poly.entity_id
_entity_poly.type
_entity_poly.pdbx_seq_one_letter_code
_entity_poly.pdbx_strand_id
1 'polypeptide(L)'
;MYSLFSMFQTCMFALQPFLGSEDSVNQISGKIKLGKEVLATLEGNWDSEVFINDKKTELSETFWNPTTEIKQRRLTRCTVHYDEQGEFESERLWQQVTKAINNKDQTEATQEKFVLEEAQRKAAKERKAKGEEWLCHLFEQDPITGEWHYKFADTRPWDPLNDLVQFESDGAIQTKVRHRTPMVRSGSVISLSNQGAKREKCNYQ
;
A
#
# COMPACT_ATOMS: atom_id res chain seq x y z
N MET A 1 -24.27 -19.97 -7.11
CA MET A 1 -23.27 -18.94 -6.82
C MET A 1 -22.06 -19.69 -6.25
N TYR A 2 -21.15 -20.09 -7.13
CA TYR A 2 -20.08 -21.04 -6.78
C TYR A 2 -19.13 -20.40 -5.76
N SER A 3 -18.86 -21.16 -4.71
CA SER A 3 -17.84 -20.87 -3.70
C SER A 3 -16.50 -20.62 -4.37
N LEU A 4 -16.08 -19.35 -4.43
CA LEU A 4 -14.73 -18.91 -4.81
C LEU A 4 -13.74 -19.03 -3.64
N PHE A 5 -14.06 -19.83 -2.62
CA PHE A 5 -13.12 -20.09 -1.53
C PHE A 5 -12.16 -21.21 -1.94
N SER A 6 -10.88 -20.86 -1.98
CA SER A 6 -9.71 -21.74 -2.17
C SER A 6 -9.20 -21.94 -3.61
N MET A 7 -9.12 -20.88 -4.41
CA MET A 7 -8.08 -20.83 -5.44
C MET A 7 -6.78 -20.37 -4.78
N PHE A 8 -5.75 -21.22 -4.76
CA PHE A 8 -4.44 -20.86 -4.22
C PHE A 8 -3.47 -20.63 -5.36
N GLN A 9 -2.77 -19.50 -5.30
CA GLN A 9 -1.67 -19.18 -6.20
C GLN A 9 -0.36 -19.28 -5.44
N THR A 10 0.58 -20.05 -5.95
CA THR A 10 1.98 -19.98 -5.52
C THR A 10 2.77 -19.34 -6.64
N CYS A 11 3.55 -18.30 -6.32
CA CYS A 11 4.50 -17.69 -7.24
C CYS A 11 5.89 -17.77 -6.61
N MET A 12 6.86 -18.23 -7.38
CA MET A 12 8.27 -18.36 -7.01
C MET A 12 9.09 -17.43 -7.88
N PHE A 13 9.92 -16.62 -7.25
CA PHE A 13 10.94 -15.80 -7.89
C PHE A 13 12.25 -16.55 -7.83
N ALA A 14 12.81 -16.91 -8.99
CA ALA A 14 14.09 -17.59 -9.04
C ALA A 14 15.22 -16.60 -8.75
N LEU A 15 16.22 -17.05 -7.99
CA LEU A 15 17.47 -16.33 -7.86
C LEU A 15 18.30 -16.53 -9.12
N GLN A 16 19.10 -15.52 -9.48
CA GLN A 16 20.05 -15.64 -10.57
C GLN A 16 21.01 -16.82 -10.31
N PRO A 17 21.13 -17.78 -11.23
CA PRO A 17 22.05 -18.91 -11.07
C PRO A 17 23.52 -18.47 -11.18
N PHE A 18 24.42 -19.21 -10.52
CA PHE A 18 25.86 -18.96 -10.53
C PHE A 18 26.48 -19.10 -11.95
N LEU A 19 25.86 -19.93 -12.80
CA LEU A 19 26.19 -20.08 -14.22
C LEU A 19 24.87 -20.03 -14.99
N GLY A 20 24.66 -18.98 -15.79
CA GLY A 20 23.45 -18.82 -16.61
C GLY A 20 23.55 -17.62 -17.56
N SER A 21 22.78 -17.65 -18.65
CA SER A 21 22.60 -16.53 -19.57
C SER A 21 21.72 -15.43 -18.96
N GLU A 22 21.61 -14.28 -19.63
CA GLU A 22 20.70 -13.19 -19.25
C GLU A 22 19.24 -13.68 -19.07
N ASP A 23 18.83 -14.72 -19.80
CA ASP A 23 17.48 -15.31 -19.69
C ASP A 23 17.17 -15.96 -18.33
N SER A 24 18.20 -16.17 -17.49
CA SER A 24 18.07 -16.77 -16.16
C SER A 24 17.88 -15.77 -15.02
N VAL A 25 17.94 -14.45 -15.31
CA VAL A 25 17.59 -13.42 -14.34
C VAL A 25 16.09 -13.17 -14.32
N ASN A 26 15.56 -12.72 -13.18
CA ASN A 26 14.16 -12.28 -13.04
C ASN A 26 13.10 -13.35 -13.37
N GLN A 27 13.48 -14.63 -13.40
CA GLN A 27 12.57 -15.70 -13.72
C GLN A 27 11.51 -15.86 -12.62
N ILE A 28 10.27 -16.06 -13.04
CA ILE A 28 9.15 -16.42 -12.20
C ILE A 28 8.52 -17.72 -12.66
N SER A 29 8.01 -18.48 -11.70
CA SER A 29 7.17 -19.63 -11.98
C SER A 29 6.03 -19.69 -10.97
N GLY A 30 4.89 -20.22 -11.38
CA GLY A 30 3.74 -20.30 -10.50
C GLY A 30 2.75 -21.38 -10.86
N LYS A 31 1.85 -21.67 -9.93
CA LYS A 31 0.77 -22.65 -10.12
C LYS A 31 -0.53 -22.07 -9.57
N ILE A 32 -1.59 -22.19 -10.37
CA ILE A 32 -2.97 -21.89 -9.99
C ILE A 32 -3.63 -23.22 -9.66
N LYS A 33 -4.13 -23.35 -8.42
CA LYS A 33 -4.69 -24.62 -7.94
C LYS A 33 -6.10 -24.46 -7.39
N LEU A 34 -6.92 -25.49 -7.59
CA LEU A 34 -8.18 -25.71 -6.88
C LEU A 34 -8.02 -26.95 -5.99
N GLY A 35 -7.90 -26.73 -4.69
CA GLY A 35 -7.51 -27.80 -3.76
C GLY A 35 -6.13 -28.37 -4.11
N LYS A 36 -6.08 -29.65 -4.50
CA LYS A 36 -4.84 -30.34 -4.91
C LYS A 36 -4.59 -30.32 -6.42
N GLU A 37 -5.61 -29.98 -7.21
CA GLU A 37 -5.55 -29.98 -8.66
C GLU A 37 -4.86 -28.71 -9.18
N VAL A 38 -3.94 -28.87 -10.13
CA VAL A 38 -3.30 -27.74 -10.81
C VAL A 38 -4.13 -27.41 -12.04
N LEU A 39 -4.70 -26.21 -12.06
CA LEU A 39 -5.50 -25.71 -13.17
C LEU A 39 -4.63 -25.07 -14.25
N ALA A 40 -3.61 -24.32 -13.85
CA ALA A 40 -2.69 -23.65 -14.77
C ALA A 40 -1.31 -23.47 -14.15
N THR A 41 -0.30 -23.26 -15.01
CA THR A 41 1.06 -22.91 -14.61
C THR A 41 1.48 -21.58 -15.22
N LEU A 42 2.24 -20.78 -14.46
CA LEU A 42 2.87 -19.55 -14.93
C LEU A 42 4.37 -19.76 -15.08
N GLU A 43 4.98 -19.23 -16.13
CA GLU A 43 6.42 -19.26 -16.33
C GLU A 43 6.88 -18.08 -17.20
N GLY A 44 8.06 -17.53 -16.92
CA GLY A 44 8.65 -16.43 -17.69
C GLY A 44 9.49 -15.52 -16.81
N ASN A 45 9.58 -14.23 -17.15
CA ASN A 45 10.39 -13.26 -16.41
C ASN A 45 9.52 -12.04 -16.03
N TRP A 46 9.56 -11.61 -14.77
CA TRP A 46 8.62 -10.61 -14.26
C TRP A 46 8.80 -9.21 -14.88
N ASP A 47 9.98 -8.94 -15.44
CA ASP A 47 10.34 -7.71 -16.15
C ASP A 47 10.15 -7.78 -17.68
N SER A 48 9.82 -8.96 -18.22
CA SER A 48 9.51 -9.20 -19.62
C SER A 48 8.27 -10.10 -19.77
N GLU A 49 8.30 -11.15 -20.59
CA GLU A 49 7.14 -11.96 -20.90
C GLU A 49 6.93 -13.10 -19.89
N VAL A 50 5.67 -13.29 -19.49
CA VAL A 50 5.18 -14.38 -18.65
C VAL A 50 4.04 -15.05 -19.39
N PHE A 51 4.10 -16.37 -19.48
CA PHE A 51 3.08 -17.21 -20.09
C PHE A 51 2.25 -17.90 -19.01
N ILE A 52 0.97 -18.12 -19.32
CA ILE A 52 0.10 -19.01 -18.57
C ILE A 52 -0.25 -20.21 -19.45
N ASN A 53 -0.12 -21.40 -18.88
CA ASN A 53 -0.42 -22.67 -19.54
C ASN A 53 -1.60 -23.35 -18.82
N ASP A 54 -2.73 -23.44 -19.51
CA ASP A 54 -3.95 -24.10 -19.01
C ASP A 54 -3.80 -25.63 -19.10
N LYS A 55 -3.96 -26.33 -17.98
CA LYS A 55 -3.77 -27.79 -17.92
C LYS A 55 -4.89 -28.59 -18.55
N LYS A 56 -6.08 -28.01 -18.73
CA LYS A 56 -7.23 -28.68 -19.34
C LYS A 56 -7.19 -28.57 -20.86
N THR A 57 -6.81 -27.41 -21.38
CA THR A 57 -6.76 -27.18 -22.84
C THR A 57 -5.37 -27.38 -23.43
N GLU A 58 -4.33 -27.46 -22.60
CA GLU A 58 -2.91 -27.49 -23.00
C GLU A 58 -2.49 -26.28 -23.85
N LEU A 59 -3.24 -25.17 -23.72
CA LEU A 59 -2.94 -23.92 -24.43
C LEU A 59 -2.05 -23.05 -23.56
N SER A 60 -0.99 -22.53 -24.19
CA SER A 60 -0.11 -21.52 -23.61
C SER A 60 -0.43 -20.16 -24.23
N GLU A 61 -0.68 -19.17 -23.39
CA GLU A 61 -0.98 -17.79 -23.81
C GLU A 61 -0.13 -16.79 -23.01
N THR A 62 0.09 -15.60 -23.58
CA THR A 62 0.77 -14.51 -22.88
C THR A 62 -0.10 -14.02 -21.73
N PHE A 63 0.39 -14.18 -20.50
CA PHE A 63 -0.25 -13.68 -19.28
C PHE A 63 0.13 -12.24 -18.98
N TRP A 64 1.42 -11.92 -19.13
CA TRP A 64 1.96 -10.59 -18.87
C TRP A 64 3.11 -10.31 -19.83
N ASN A 65 3.12 -9.10 -20.39
CA ASN A 65 4.23 -8.61 -21.18
C ASN A 65 4.27 -7.07 -21.05
N PRO A 66 5.23 -6.48 -20.30
CA PRO A 66 5.30 -5.05 -20.02
C PRO A 66 5.89 -4.31 -21.21
N THR A 67 5.17 -4.30 -22.33
CA THR A 67 5.55 -3.57 -23.54
C THR A 67 5.69 -2.08 -23.27
N THR A 68 6.43 -1.37 -24.13
CA THR A 68 6.56 0.10 -24.05
C THR A 68 5.21 0.80 -24.05
N GLU A 69 4.25 0.30 -24.83
CA GLU A 69 2.88 0.82 -24.87
C GLU A 69 2.14 0.64 -23.54
N ILE A 70 2.21 -0.54 -22.92
CA ILE A 70 1.60 -0.78 -21.60
C ILE A 70 2.25 0.11 -20.53
N LYS A 71 3.58 0.30 -20.60
CA LYS A 71 4.32 1.20 -19.70
C LYS A 71 3.88 2.65 -19.85
N GLN A 72 3.61 3.11 -21.08
CA GLN A 72 3.11 4.46 -21.35
C GLN A 72 1.67 4.67 -20.87
N ARG A 73 0.86 3.61 -20.82
CA ARG A 73 -0.52 3.63 -20.30
C ARG A 73 -0.62 3.56 -18.78
N ARG A 74 0.52 3.47 -18.06
CA ARG A 74 0.51 3.48 -16.59
C ARG A 74 -0.12 4.77 -16.08
N LEU A 75 -0.99 4.64 -15.08
CA LEU A 75 -1.54 5.81 -14.39
C LEU A 75 -0.38 6.68 -13.89
N THR A 76 -0.41 7.96 -14.26
CA THR A 76 0.56 8.93 -13.76
C THR A 76 0.39 9.04 -12.26
N ARG A 77 1.48 8.85 -11.52
CA ARG A 77 1.49 9.11 -10.09
C ARG A 77 1.28 10.61 -9.87
N CYS A 78 0.15 10.98 -9.27
CA CYS A 78 -0.07 12.32 -8.76
C CYS A 78 0.53 12.40 -7.35
N THR A 79 1.47 13.30 -7.13
CA THR A 79 2.04 13.61 -5.81
C THR A 79 1.62 15.03 -5.43
N VAL A 80 1.46 15.27 -4.13
CA VAL A 80 1.25 16.62 -3.59
C VAL A 80 2.44 17.50 -3.99
N HIS A 81 2.17 18.74 -4.40
CA HIS A 81 3.23 19.67 -4.77
C HIS A 81 4.16 19.93 -3.59
N TYR A 82 5.46 20.05 -3.87
CA TYR A 82 6.48 20.19 -2.84
C TYR A 82 6.19 21.27 -1.80
N ASP A 83 5.73 22.45 -2.24
CA ASP A 83 5.44 23.59 -1.36
C ASP A 83 4.19 23.38 -0.47
N GLU A 84 3.34 22.42 -0.84
CA GLU A 84 2.13 22.03 -0.10
C GLU A 84 2.37 20.85 0.84
N GLN A 85 3.52 20.15 0.73
CA GLN A 85 3.84 18.99 1.56
C GLN A 85 4.14 19.37 3.01
N GLY A 86 3.65 18.55 3.94
CA GLY A 86 3.99 18.64 5.36
C GLY A 86 5.45 18.32 5.66
N GLU A 87 5.95 18.76 6.83
CA GLU A 87 7.36 18.62 7.22
C GLU A 87 7.86 17.16 7.27
N PHE A 88 6.95 16.21 7.57
CA PHE A 88 7.27 14.79 7.69
C PHE A 88 6.89 13.97 6.46
N GLU A 89 6.44 14.61 5.37
CA GLU A 89 6.24 13.92 4.10
C GLU A 89 7.59 13.56 3.48
N SER A 90 7.66 12.38 2.85
CA SER A 90 8.96 11.76 2.53
C SER A 90 9.84 12.59 1.59
N GLU A 91 9.27 13.22 0.56
CA GLU A 91 10.05 14.03 -0.38
C GLU A 91 10.65 15.27 0.29
N ARG A 92 9.84 16.00 1.08
CA ARG A 92 10.31 17.14 1.89
C ARG A 92 11.31 16.72 2.97
N LEU A 93 10.99 15.68 3.74
CA LEU A 93 11.81 15.20 4.85
C LEU A 93 13.20 14.73 4.40
N TRP A 94 13.28 14.04 3.25
CA TRP A 94 14.53 13.50 2.72
C TRP A 94 15.23 14.40 1.69
N GLN A 95 14.71 15.62 1.45
CA GLN A 95 15.18 16.49 0.36
C GLN A 95 16.70 16.69 0.34
N GLN A 96 17.33 16.97 1.49
CA GLN A 96 18.78 17.23 1.54
C GLN A 96 19.60 15.97 1.23
N VAL A 97 19.18 14.82 1.76
CA VAL A 97 19.80 13.52 1.47
C VAL A 97 19.69 13.21 -0.02
N THR A 98 18.50 13.36 -0.60
CA THR A 98 18.25 13.13 -2.02
C THR A 98 19.06 14.08 -2.90
N LYS A 99 19.17 15.36 -2.52
CA LYS A 99 20.00 16.36 -3.22
C LYS A 99 21.47 15.95 -3.24
N ALA A 100 22.03 15.55 -2.09
CA ALA A 100 23.41 15.09 -1.99
C ALA A 100 23.67 13.82 -2.82
N ILE A 101 22.75 12.85 -2.77
CA ILE A 101 22.82 11.63 -3.61
C ILE A 101 22.84 12.00 -5.10
N ASN A 102 21.95 12.90 -5.54
CA ASN A 102 21.90 13.34 -6.94
C ASN A 102 23.19 14.06 -7.37
N ASN A 103 23.84 14.77 -6.45
CA ASN A 103 25.14 15.41 -6.65
C ASN A 103 26.32 14.43 -6.56
N LYS A 104 26.07 13.15 -6.24
CA LYS A 104 27.08 12.12 -5.99
C LYS A 104 28.01 12.44 -4.81
N ASP A 105 27.55 13.26 -3.87
CA ASP A 105 28.28 13.55 -2.63
C ASP A 105 27.83 12.58 -1.52
N GLN A 106 28.58 11.48 -1.39
CA GLN A 106 28.28 10.45 -0.40
C GLN A 106 28.53 10.94 1.05
N THR A 107 29.47 11.86 1.25
CA THR A 107 29.80 12.37 2.57
C THR A 107 28.68 13.27 3.09
N GLU A 108 28.20 14.19 2.25
CA GLU A 108 27.05 15.05 2.56
C GLU A 108 25.78 14.20 2.76
N ALA A 109 25.50 13.24 1.87
CA ALA A 109 24.33 12.38 2.01
C ALA A 109 24.32 11.60 3.34
N THR A 110 25.48 11.12 3.78
CA THR A 110 25.63 10.42 5.06
C THR A 110 25.42 11.36 6.24
N GLN A 111 25.94 12.58 6.17
CA GLN A 111 25.78 13.59 7.20
C GLN A 111 24.31 14.03 7.34
N GLU A 112 23.63 14.33 6.24
CA GLU A 112 22.21 14.72 6.24
C GLU A 112 21.31 13.59 6.76
N LYS A 113 21.61 12.33 6.36
CA LYS A 113 20.93 11.16 6.90
C LYS A 113 21.13 11.04 8.40
N PHE A 114 22.34 11.26 8.90
CA PHE A 114 22.65 11.21 10.32
C PHE A 114 21.87 12.27 11.11
N VAL A 115 21.78 13.50 10.60
CA VAL A 115 21.02 14.59 11.23
C VAL A 115 19.55 14.20 11.39
N LEU A 116 18.92 13.67 10.34
CA LEU A 116 17.53 13.21 10.36
C LEU A 116 17.32 12.08 11.38
N GLU A 117 18.18 11.05 11.36
CA GLU A 117 18.08 9.91 12.26
C GLU A 117 18.33 10.26 13.73
N GLU A 118 19.26 11.18 14.02
CA GLU A 118 19.51 11.65 15.38
C GLU A 118 18.35 12.50 15.90
N ALA A 119 17.72 13.32 15.05
CA ALA A 119 16.51 14.06 15.43
C ALA A 119 15.36 13.10 15.81
N GLN A 120 15.14 12.04 15.02
CA GLN A 120 14.14 11.01 15.32
C GLN A 120 14.47 10.24 16.62
N ARG A 121 15.75 9.90 16.82
CA ARG A 121 16.23 9.23 18.05
C ARG A 121 16.02 10.09 19.29
N LYS A 122 16.28 11.40 19.19
CA LYS A 122 16.04 12.37 20.26
C LYS A 122 14.54 12.49 20.58
N ALA A 123 13.69 12.67 19.56
CA ALA A 123 12.25 12.76 19.74
C ALA A 123 11.66 11.49 20.40
N ALA A 124 12.16 10.31 20.03
CA ALA A 124 11.76 9.05 20.67
C ALA A 124 12.17 8.96 22.15
N LYS A 125 13.40 9.39 22.49
CA LYS A 125 13.86 9.47 23.89
C LYS A 125 13.01 10.44 24.71
N GLU A 126 12.68 11.60 24.16
CA GLU A 126 11.84 12.60 24.81
C GLU A 126 10.43 12.10 25.08
N ARG A 127 9.77 11.47 24.08
CA ARG A 127 8.46 10.83 24.26
C ARG A 127 8.49 9.78 25.38
N LYS A 128 9.50 8.91 25.37
CA LYS A 128 9.70 7.90 26.42
C LYS A 128 9.90 8.54 27.80
N ALA A 129 10.69 9.61 27.91
CA ALA A 129 10.92 10.31 29.17
C ALA A 129 9.64 10.97 29.72
N LYS A 130 8.72 11.40 28.84
CA LYS A 130 7.41 11.96 29.21
C LYS A 130 6.34 10.89 29.46
N GLY A 131 6.62 9.62 29.14
CA GLY A 131 5.61 8.55 29.18
C GLY A 131 4.56 8.66 28.07
N GLU A 132 4.88 9.34 26.97
CA GLU A 132 4.00 9.49 25.80
C GLU A 132 4.16 8.30 24.86
N GLU A 133 3.03 7.74 24.42
CA GLU A 133 2.99 6.69 23.40
C GLU A 133 3.06 7.31 21.99
N TRP A 134 3.77 6.64 21.07
CA TRP A 134 3.74 7.02 19.66
C TRP A 134 2.51 6.42 18.98
N LEU A 135 1.62 7.27 18.48
CA LEU A 135 0.40 6.85 17.78
C LEU A 135 0.54 7.13 16.28
N CYS A 136 0.26 6.12 15.46
CA CYS A 136 0.18 6.29 14.01
C CYS A 136 -0.99 7.22 13.64
N HIS A 137 -0.75 8.19 12.75
CA HIS A 137 -1.77 9.18 12.39
C HIS A 137 -2.91 8.55 11.57
N LEU A 138 -2.57 7.84 10.50
CA LEU A 138 -3.51 7.32 9.49
C LEU A 138 -3.94 5.86 9.70
N PHE A 139 -3.20 5.11 10.52
CA PHE A 139 -3.40 3.68 10.70
C PHE A 139 -3.57 3.32 12.18
N GLU A 140 -4.35 2.29 12.44
CA GLU A 140 -4.52 1.67 13.75
C GLU A 140 -4.29 0.17 13.64
N GLN A 141 -3.80 -0.44 14.72
CA GLN A 141 -3.54 -1.88 14.75
C GLN A 141 -4.69 -2.57 15.47
N ASP A 142 -5.23 -3.64 14.86
CA ASP A 142 -6.18 -4.52 15.52
C ASP A 142 -5.47 -5.24 16.68
N PRO A 143 -5.93 -5.11 17.94
CA PRO A 143 -5.26 -5.69 19.10
C PRO A 143 -5.33 -7.23 19.15
N ILE A 144 -6.23 -7.85 18.38
CA ILE A 144 -6.44 -9.30 18.32
C ILE A 144 -5.59 -9.91 17.20
N THR A 145 -5.70 -9.37 15.98
CA THR A 145 -5.02 -9.93 14.80
C THR A 145 -3.61 -9.38 14.62
N GLY A 146 -3.32 -8.19 15.16
CA GLY A 146 -2.10 -7.44 14.90
C GLY A 146 -2.06 -6.79 13.52
N GLU A 147 -3.14 -6.84 12.75
CA GLU A 147 -3.22 -6.25 11.40
C GLU A 147 -3.36 -4.72 11.48
N TRP A 148 -2.77 -4.01 10.52
CA TRP A 148 -2.90 -2.57 10.41
C TRP A 148 -4.08 -2.22 9.51
N HIS A 149 -4.99 -1.40 10.02
CA HIS A 149 -6.13 -0.87 9.30
C HIS A 149 -5.98 0.63 9.09
N TYR A 150 -6.33 1.07 7.89
CA TYR A 150 -6.44 2.49 7.59
C TYR A 150 -7.70 3.06 8.26
N LYS A 151 -7.54 4.08 9.10
CA LYS A 151 -8.61 4.61 9.97
C LYS A 151 -9.80 5.18 9.21
N PHE A 152 -9.57 5.66 7.98
CA PHE A 152 -10.56 6.35 7.16
C PHE A 152 -11.02 5.50 5.97
N ALA A 153 -10.81 4.18 6.02
CA ALA A 153 -11.23 3.28 4.96
C ALA A 153 -12.77 3.30 4.81
N ASP A 154 -13.26 3.74 3.65
CA ASP A 154 -14.64 3.55 3.24
C ASP A 154 -14.71 2.36 2.27
N THR A 155 -15.09 1.20 2.80
CA THR A 155 -15.19 -0.05 2.04
C THR A 155 -16.56 -0.26 1.41
N ARG A 156 -17.48 0.70 1.56
CA ARG A 156 -18.81 0.61 0.99
C ARG A 156 -18.72 0.75 -0.53
N PRO A 157 -19.58 0.05 -1.30
CA PRO A 157 -19.70 0.29 -2.73
C PRO A 157 -20.07 1.75 -3.01
N TRP A 158 -19.53 2.30 -4.09
CA TRP A 158 -19.90 3.62 -4.59
C TRP A 158 -21.40 3.69 -4.91
N ASP A 159 -22.09 4.72 -4.40
CA ASP A 159 -23.48 5.02 -4.72
C ASP A 159 -23.54 6.10 -5.82
N PRO A 160 -23.86 5.77 -7.09
CA PRO A 160 -23.91 6.74 -8.18
C PRO A 160 -24.95 7.86 -7.99
N LEU A 161 -25.94 7.66 -7.12
CA LEU A 161 -26.98 8.64 -6.85
C LEU A 161 -26.59 9.62 -5.75
N ASN A 162 -25.74 9.20 -4.82
CA ASN A 162 -25.40 9.98 -3.63
C ASN A 162 -23.94 10.43 -3.60
N ASP A 163 -22.99 9.60 -4.02
CA ASP A 163 -21.58 9.91 -3.98
C ASP A 163 -21.18 10.77 -5.19
N LEU A 164 -20.54 11.91 -4.92
CA LEU A 164 -20.20 12.90 -5.93
C LEU A 164 -18.75 12.82 -6.35
N VAL A 165 -17.85 12.80 -5.36
CA VAL A 165 -16.41 12.77 -5.56
C VAL A 165 -15.74 12.21 -4.33
N GLN A 166 -14.69 11.42 -4.53
CA GLN A 166 -13.76 11.03 -3.48
C GLN A 166 -12.51 11.89 -3.61
N PHE A 167 -12.05 12.43 -2.49
CA PHE A 167 -10.87 13.29 -2.43
C PHE A 167 -10.07 12.97 -1.17
N GLU A 168 -8.82 13.37 -1.17
CA GLU A 168 -7.90 13.21 -0.05
C GLU A 168 -7.69 14.57 0.63
N SER A 169 -7.63 14.56 1.95
CA SER A 169 -7.27 15.72 2.79
C SER A 169 -6.52 15.24 4.02
N ASP A 170 -5.29 15.70 4.21
CA ASP A 170 -4.41 15.35 5.35
C ASP A 170 -4.22 13.84 5.55
N GLY A 171 -4.11 13.11 4.45
CA GLY A 171 -4.02 11.66 4.38
C GLY A 171 -5.34 10.93 4.65
N ALA A 172 -6.46 11.65 4.85
CA ALA A 172 -7.79 11.09 5.03
C ALA A 172 -8.57 11.09 3.69
N ILE A 173 -8.93 9.90 3.21
CA ILE A 173 -9.80 9.74 2.04
C ILE A 173 -11.25 9.99 2.47
N GLN A 174 -11.93 10.91 1.79
CA GLN A 174 -13.28 11.35 2.09
C GLN A 174 -14.16 11.34 0.85
N THR A 175 -15.44 11.01 1.02
CA THR A 175 -16.43 11.04 -0.06
C THR A 175 -17.40 12.19 0.17
N LYS A 176 -17.48 13.11 -0.78
CA LYS A 176 -18.51 14.16 -0.81
C LYS A 176 -19.81 13.54 -1.30
N VAL A 177 -20.88 13.69 -0.51
CA VAL A 177 -22.20 13.13 -0.81
C VAL A 177 -23.25 14.21 -1.07
N ARG A 178 -24.28 13.90 -1.86
CA ARG A 178 -25.45 14.77 -2.11
C ARG A 178 -26.32 14.89 -0.87
N HIS A 179 -26.63 13.77 -0.25
CA HIS A 179 -27.45 13.67 0.95
C HIS A 179 -26.61 13.06 2.08
N ARG A 180 -26.60 13.74 3.23
CA ARG A 180 -25.94 13.24 4.44
C ARG A 180 -26.74 12.08 5.02
N THR A 181 -26.42 10.87 4.61
CA THR A 181 -26.95 9.65 5.24
C THR A 181 -26.10 9.33 6.47
N PRO A 182 -26.70 9.01 7.64
CA PRO A 182 -25.92 8.60 8.80
C PRO A 182 -25.09 7.37 8.46
N MET A 183 -23.77 7.46 8.64
CA MET A 183 -22.87 6.32 8.46
C MET A 183 -23.18 5.25 9.50
N VAL A 184 -23.63 4.08 9.04
CA VAL A 184 -23.67 2.88 9.88
C VAL A 184 -22.25 2.33 9.89
N ARG A 185 -21.50 2.60 10.97
CA ARG A 185 -20.27 1.85 11.25
C ARG A 185 -20.69 0.43 11.59
N SER A 186 -20.32 -0.56 10.76
CA SER A 186 -20.30 -1.96 11.19
C SER A 186 -19.20 -2.10 12.23
N GLY A 187 -19.52 -1.76 13.48
CA GLY A 187 -18.67 -2.09 14.61
C GLY A 187 -18.63 -3.60 14.75
N SER A 188 -17.43 -4.17 14.78
CA SER A 188 -17.26 -5.49 15.41
C SER A 188 -17.91 -5.41 16.80
N VAL A 189 -18.75 -6.40 17.12
CA VAL A 189 -19.65 -6.47 18.29
C VAL A 189 -18.92 -6.32 19.64
N ILE A 190 -17.59 -6.30 19.63
CA ILE A 190 -16.72 -6.33 20.82
C ILE A 190 -16.45 -4.93 21.41
N SER A 191 -16.77 -3.84 20.71
CA SER A 191 -16.42 -2.47 21.17
C SER A 191 -17.50 -1.73 21.98
N LEU A 192 -18.59 -2.40 22.36
CA LEU A 192 -19.73 -1.76 23.04
C LEU A 192 -19.62 -1.61 24.58
N SER A 193 -18.49 -1.95 25.20
CA SER A 193 -18.41 -1.97 26.67
C SER A 193 -17.82 -0.74 27.35
N ASN A 194 -17.48 0.35 26.65
CA ASN A 194 -16.86 1.49 27.35
C ASN A 194 -17.14 2.90 26.81
N GLN A 195 -18.41 3.22 26.51
CA GLN A 195 -18.82 4.60 26.24
C GLN A 195 -19.68 5.16 27.39
N GLY A 196 -18.98 5.61 28.44
CA GLY A 196 -19.49 6.62 29.35
C GLY A 196 -19.56 7.98 28.63
N ALA A 197 -20.74 8.59 28.67
CA ALA A 197 -21.11 9.80 27.96
C ALA A 197 -20.17 11.00 28.16
N LYS A 198 -19.71 11.59 27.05
CA LYS A 198 -19.51 13.05 26.90
C LYS A 198 -19.86 13.46 25.47
N ARG A 199 -21.03 14.10 25.31
CA ARG A 199 -21.43 14.82 24.10
C ARG A 199 -20.82 16.21 24.15
N GLU A 200 -19.92 16.53 23.24
CA GLU A 200 -19.66 17.91 22.82
C GLU A 200 -20.08 18.08 21.36
N LYS A 201 -20.88 19.12 21.12
CA LYS A 201 -21.36 19.51 19.79
C LYS A 201 -20.37 20.51 19.21
N CYS A 202 -19.74 20.22 18.08
CA CYS A 202 -19.08 21.22 17.26
C CYS A 202 -19.93 21.53 16.03
N ASN A 203 -20.46 22.75 15.98
CA ASN A 203 -20.93 23.40 14.78
C ASN A 203 -19.72 24.01 14.07
N TYR A 204 -19.65 23.89 12.74
CA TYR A 204 -18.81 24.77 11.92
C TYR A 204 -19.71 25.66 11.07
N GLN A 205 -19.49 26.97 11.20
CA GLN A 205 -19.88 27.99 10.22
C GLN A 205 -18.90 27.97 9.05
#